data_AF-A0A7C1VMY1-F1
#
_entry.id   AF-A0A7C1VMY1-F1
#
_cell.length_a   1.000
_cell.length_b   1.000
_cell.length_c   1.000
_cell.angle_alpha   90.00
_cell.angle_beta   90.00
_cell.angle_gamma   90.00
#
_symmetry.space_group_name_H-M   'P 1'
#
loop_
_entity.id
_entity.type
_entity.pdbx_description
1 polymer ?
#
loop_
_entity_poly.entity_id
_entity_poly.type
_entity_poly.pdbx_seq_one_letter_code
_entity_poly.pdbx_strand_id
1 'polypeptide(L)'
;MVDGAILLVDASEGPLPQTRFVLNKALRAGLQIIVVINKIDRSDARPEQVLNEIYELFLDLDALDEQLEFPILYANGRAGVVKTTLDEEGDNLHILFDT
;
A
#
# COMPACT_ATOMS: atom_id res chain seq x y z
N MET A 1 15.72 13.25 7.74
CA MET A 1 14.39 13.20 8.38
C MET A 1 13.39 12.99 7.25
N VAL A 2 12.37 12.16 7.43
CA VAL A 2 11.33 11.90 6.42
C VAL A 2 9.98 12.22 7.03
N ASP A 3 9.04 12.67 6.21
CA ASP A 3 7.70 13.09 6.65
C ASP A 3 6.65 11.98 6.44
N GLY A 4 6.99 10.94 5.68
CA GLY A 4 6.11 9.81 5.40
C GLY A 4 6.87 8.58 4.89
N ALA A 5 6.14 7.50 4.64
CA ALA A 5 6.67 6.26 4.09
C ALA A 5 5.68 5.62 3.11
N ILE A 6 6.21 4.88 2.13
CA ILE A 6 5.40 4.08 1.20
C ILE A 6 5.47 2.62 1.62
N LEU A 7 4.30 2.03 1.90
CA LEU A 7 4.15 0.61 2.13
C LEU A 7 3.84 -0.09 0.81
N LEU A 8 4.86 -0.69 0.20
CA LEU A 8 4.74 -1.46 -1.04
C LEU A 8 4.44 -2.92 -0.74
N VAL A 9 3.31 -3.44 -1.23
CA VAL A 9 2.83 -4.80 -0.97
C VAL A 9 2.55 -5.52 -2.29
N ASP A 10 2.87 -6.81 -2.36
CA ASP A 10 2.56 -7.64 -3.52
C ASP A 10 1.08 -8.04 -3.54
N ALA A 11 0.40 -7.85 -4.67
CA ALA A 11 -1.03 -8.12 -4.83
C ALA A 11 -1.41 -9.60 -4.71
N SER A 12 -0.45 -10.53 -4.79
CA SER A 12 -0.66 -11.97 -4.65
C SER A 12 -0.22 -12.49 -3.27
N GLU A 13 0.87 -11.96 -2.72
CA GLU A 13 1.43 -12.48 -1.46
C GLU A 13 0.82 -11.81 -0.23
N GLY A 14 0.54 -10.52 -0.28
CA GLY A 14 0.13 -9.74 0.89
C GLY A 14 1.30 -9.27 1.76
N PRO A 15 1.03 -8.68 2.93
CA PRO A 15 2.07 -8.14 3.81
C PRO A 15 2.84 -9.26 4.53
N LEU A 16 4.16 -9.28 4.37
CA LEU A 16 5.03 -10.30 4.99
C LEU A 16 5.42 -9.95 6.45
N PRO A 17 5.82 -10.94 7.28
CA PRO A 17 6.18 -10.71 8.69
C PRO A 17 7.28 -9.67 8.92
N GLN A 18 8.26 -9.57 8.02
CA GLN A 18 9.35 -8.59 8.11
C GLN A 18 8.85 -7.14 7.98
N THR A 19 7.75 -6.94 7.23
CA THR A 19 7.10 -5.64 7.01
C THR A 19 6.53 -5.06 8.30
N ARG A 20 5.98 -5.94 9.17
CA ARG A 20 5.35 -5.56 10.44
C ARG A 20 6.28 -4.74 11.33
N PHE A 21 7.54 -5.13 11.45
CA PHE A 21 8.50 -4.45 12.34
C PHE A 21 8.81 -3.02 11.89
N VAL A 22 9.00 -2.82 10.58
CA VAL A 22 9.32 -1.49 10.02
C VAL A 22 8.09 -0.60 10.04
N LEU A 23 6.93 -1.14 9.65
CA LEU A 23 5.66 -0.40 9.68
C LEU A 23 5.32 0.07 11.10
N ASN A 24 5.47 -0.78 12.12
CA ASN A 24 5.24 -0.39 13.51
C ASN A 24 6.11 0.82 13.92
N LYS A 25 7.39 0.84 13.52
CA LYS A 25 8.26 1.99 13.79
C LYS A 25 7.80 3.26 13.08
N ALA A 26 7.33 3.15 11.84
CA ALA A 26 6.81 4.28 11.08
C ALA A 26 5.53 4.85 11.72
N LEU A 27 4.59 3.98 12.11
CA LEU A 27 3.34 4.37 12.78
C LEU A 27 3.62 5.03 14.13
N ARG A 28 4.52 4.47 14.96
CA ARG A 28 4.90 5.07 16.25
C ARG A 28 5.67 6.38 16.12
N ALA A 29 6.32 6.61 14.97
CA ALA A 29 6.94 7.88 14.64
C ALA A 29 5.95 8.91 14.08
N GLY A 30 4.66 8.56 13.94
CA GLY A 30 3.63 9.43 13.40
C GLY A 30 3.76 9.69 11.90
N LEU A 31 4.49 8.83 11.17
CA LEU A 31 4.67 8.99 9.74
C LEU A 31 3.36 8.73 9.00
N GLN A 32 3.09 9.57 8.00
CA GLN A 32 2.01 9.34 7.06
C GLN A 32 2.38 8.17 6.13
N ILE A 33 1.46 7.24 5.95
CA ILE A 33 1.70 6.04 5.15
C ILE A 33 0.88 6.11 3.87
N ILE A 34 1.52 5.88 2.73
CA ILE A 34 0.85 5.61 1.44
C ILE A 34 0.96 4.12 1.17
N VAL A 35 -0.16 3.46 0.87
CA VAL A 35 -0.19 2.03 0.56
C VAL A 35 -0.17 1.84 -0.95
N VAL A 36 0.77 1.04 -1.45
CA VAL A 36 0.87 0.68 -2.86
C VAL A 36 0.79 -0.83 -3.01
N ILE A 37 -0.31 -1.33 -3.58
CA ILE A 37 -0.49 -2.74 -3.92
C ILE A 37 0.00 -2.95 -5.35
N ASN A 38 1.13 -3.65 -5.52
CA ASN A 38 1.85 -3.79 -6.78
C ASN A 38 1.72 -5.20 -7.38
N LYS A 39 2.02 -5.31 -8.67
CA LYS A 39 1.90 -6.53 -9.49
C LYS A 39 0.45 -6.96 -9.71
N ILE A 40 -0.46 -5.99 -9.84
CA ILE A 40 -1.89 -6.24 -10.12
C ILE A 40 -2.14 -6.91 -11.49
N ASP A 41 -1.11 -7.00 -12.34
CA ASP A 41 -1.16 -7.65 -13.65
C ASP A 41 -1.04 -9.18 -13.60
N ARG A 42 -0.69 -9.75 -12.44
CA ARG A 42 -0.53 -11.19 -12.32
C ARG A 42 -1.88 -11.91 -12.27
N SER A 43 -1.94 -13.10 -12.84
CA SER A 43 -3.16 -13.93 -12.85
C SER A 43 -3.58 -14.42 -11.46
N ASP A 44 -2.65 -14.46 -10.51
CA ASP A 44 -2.87 -14.83 -9.11
C ASP A 44 -3.02 -13.62 -8.18
N ALA A 45 -3.18 -12.40 -8.73
CA ALA A 45 -3.41 -11.21 -7.95
C ALA A 45 -4.78 -11.26 -7.23
N ARG A 46 -4.78 -10.87 -5.96
CA ARG A 46 -5.93 -10.82 -5.06
C ARG A 46 -5.96 -9.46 -4.30
N PRO A 47 -5.96 -8.33 -5.02
CA PRO A 47 -5.71 -7.00 -4.44
C PRO A 47 -6.70 -6.59 -3.34
N GLU A 48 -7.98 -6.97 -3.46
CA GLU A 48 -8.98 -6.70 -2.41
C GLU A 48 -8.70 -7.47 -1.12
N GLN A 49 -8.28 -8.73 -1.23
CA GLN A 49 -7.93 -9.55 -0.07
C GLN A 49 -6.67 -9.02 0.60
N VAL A 50 -5.66 -8.66 -0.20
CA VAL A 50 -4.42 -8.04 0.30
C VAL A 50 -4.71 -6.71 1.00
N LEU A 51 -5.63 -5.90 0.47
CA LEU A 51 -6.02 -4.65 1.13
C LEU A 51 -6.63 -4.92 2.53
N ASN A 52 -7.51 -5.92 2.65
CA ASN A 52 -8.05 -6.32 3.95
C ASN A 52 -6.94 -6.80 4.91
N GLU A 53 -6.00 -7.61 4.44
CA GLU A 53 -4.84 -8.04 5.23
C GLU A 53 -3.96 -6.85 5.71
N ILE A 54 -3.84 -5.80 4.89
CA ILE A 54 -3.15 -4.57 5.27
C ILE A 54 -3.92 -3.82 6.36
N TYR A 55 -5.24 -3.68 6.24
CA TYR A 55 -6.06 -3.08 7.30
C TYR A 55 -5.95 -3.85 8.61
N GLU A 56 -6.04 -5.18 8.56
CA GLU A 56 -5.83 -6.05 9.73
C GLU A 56 -4.45 -5.82 10.34
N LEU A 57 -3.40 -5.74 9.53
CA LEU A 57 -2.04 -5.45 9.99
C LEU A 57 -1.93 -4.09 10.71
N PHE A 58 -2.61 -3.05 10.21
CA PHE A 58 -2.60 -1.74 10.87
C PHE A 58 -3.31 -1.79 12.22
N LEU A 59 -4.47 -2.45 12.30
CA LEU A 59 -5.20 -2.64 13.55
C LEU A 59 -4.38 -3.44 14.58
N ASP A 60 -3.72 -4.50 14.12
CA ASP A 60 -2.80 -5.33 14.90
C ASP A 60 -1.58 -4.57 15.44
N LEU A 61 -1.27 -3.42 14.84
CA LEU A 61 -0.17 -2.53 15.22
C LEU A 61 -0.65 -1.33 16.03
N ASP A 62 -1.91 -1.35 16.50
CA ASP A 62 -2.55 -0.27 17.26
C ASP A 62 -2.49 1.08 16.51
N ALA A 63 -2.68 1.07 15.19
CA ALA A 63 -2.76 2.29 14.38
C ALA A 63 -3.92 3.18 14.85
N LEU A 64 -3.69 4.49 14.87
CA LEU A 64 -4.73 5.48 15.17
C LEU A 64 -5.73 5.57 14.00
N ASP A 65 -6.95 6.05 14.26
CA ASP A 65 -7.98 6.23 13.22
C ASP A 65 -7.47 7.07 12.03
N GLU A 66 -6.76 8.16 12.32
CA GLU A 66 -6.14 9.03 11.30
C GLU A 66 -5.11 8.27 10.43
N GLN A 67 -4.47 7.24 10.97
CA GLN A 67 -3.50 6.40 10.26
C GLN A 67 -4.16 5.28 9.46
N LEU A 68 -5.47 5.05 9.63
CA LEU A 68 -6.25 4.12 8.80
C LEU A 68 -6.82 4.79 7.54
N GLU A 69 -6.83 6.13 7.50
CA GLU A 69 -7.21 6.93 6.33
C GLU A 69 -6.02 7.14 5.37
N PHE A 70 -5.31 6.06 5.02
CA PHE A 70 -4.17 6.13 4.09
C PHE A 70 -4.63 6.15 2.62
N PRO A 71 -3.91 6.87 1.72
CA PRO A 71 -4.08 6.72 0.28
C PRO A 71 -3.73 5.30 -0.17
N ILE A 72 -4.55 4.75 -1.06
CA ILE A 72 -4.36 3.42 -1.64
C ILE A 72 -4.12 3.56 -3.13
N LEU A 73 -3.03 2.97 -3.59
CA LEU A 73 -2.65 2.94 -5.00
C LEU A 73 -2.46 1.50 -5.46
N TYR A 74 -2.91 1.21 -6.68
CA TYR A 74 -2.76 -0.08 -7.34
C TYR A 74 -1.76 0.08 -8.49
N ALA A 75 -0.70 -0.72 -8.50
CA ALA A 75 0.42 -0.56 -9.40
C ALA A 75 0.70 -1.81 -10.24
N ASN A 76 1.06 -1.58 -11.50
CA ASN A 76 1.80 -2.54 -12.32
C ASN A 76 3.17 -1.94 -12.63
N GLY A 77 4.16 -2.31 -11.81
CA GLY A 77 5.53 -1.85 -11.97
C GLY A 77 6.20 -2.29 -13.28
N ARG A 78 5.72 -3.34 -13.95
CA ARG A 78 6.27 -3.76 -15.26
C ARG A 78 5.83 -2.81 -16.37
N ALA A 79 4.56 -2.40 -16.35
CA ALA A 79 4.00 -1.45 -17.31
C ALA A 79 4.27 0.02 -16.93
N GLY A 80 4.73 0.28 -15.70
CA GLY A 80 4.97 1.64 -15.23
C GLY A 80 3.67 2.44 -15.03
N VAL A 81 2.61 1.76 -14.57
CA VAL A 81 1.29 2.38 -14.36
C VAL A 81 0.86 2.26 -12.92
N VAL A 82 0.21 3.31 -12.42
CA VAL A 82 -0.44 3.38 -11.11
C VAL A 82 -1.89 3.84 -11.31
N LYS A 83 -2.78 3.40 -10.42
CA LYS A 83 -4.21 3.70 -10.42
C LYS A 83 -4.69 3.90 -8.99
N THR A 84 -5.74 4.66 -8.77
CA THR A 84 -6.42 4.81 -7.46
C THR A 84 -7.50 3.75 -7.25
N THR A 85 -8.05 3.20 -8.33
CA THR A 85 -9.03 2.11 -8.31
C THR A 85 -8.65 0.99 -9.29
N LEU A 86 -9.19 -0.21 -9.11
CA LEU A 86 -8.85 -1.37 -9.97
C LEU A 86 -9.48 -1.28 -11.36
N ASP A 87 -10.61 -0.61 -11.49
CA ASP A 87 -11.42 -0.52 -12.72
C ASP A 87 -10.95 0.59 -13.68
N GLU A 88 -10.15 1.53 -13.20
CA GLU A 88 -9.62 2.62 -14.02
C GLU A 88 -8.53 2.14 -14.98
N GLU A 89 -8.40 2.79 -16.14
CA GLU A 89 -7.20 2.63 -16.98
C GLU A 89 -6.07 3.50 -16.42
N GLY A 90 -4.90 2.89 -16.25
CA GLY A 90 -3.71 3.57 -15.75
C GLY A 90 -2.79 3.88 -16.92
N ASP A 91 -2.32 5.13 -17.01
CA ASP A 91 -1.51 5.59 -18.14
C ASP A 91 -0.01 5.64 -17.79
N ASN A 92 0.33 6.10 -16.59
CA ASN A 92 1.71 6.29 -16.16
C ASN A 92 1.82 6.35 -14.62
N LEU A 93 2.99 6.74 -14.11
CA LEU A 93 3.27 6.80 -12.66
C LEU A 93 2.90 8.13 -11.98
N HIS A 94 2.40 9.15 -12.69
CA HIS A 94 2.20 10.50 -12.13
C HIS A 94 1.36 10.50 -10.85
N ILE A 95 0.34 9.64 -10.78
CA ILE A 95 -0.53 9.49 -9.60
C ILE A 95 0.30 9.26 -8.33
N LEU A 96 1.36 8.44 -8.40
CA LEU A 96 2.23 8.16 -7.25
C LEU A 96 3.00 9.40 -6.78
N PHE A 97 3.32 10.33 -7.69
CA PHE A 97 4.07 11.55 -7.37
C PHE A 97 3.16 12.69 -6.90
N ASP A 98 1.88 12.66 -7.27
CA ASP A 98 0.88 13.67 -6.93
C ASP A 98 0.04 13.31 -5.68
N THR A 99 0.27 12.13 -5.09
CA THR A 99 -0.39 11.64 -3.87
C THR A 99 0.22 12.22 -2.60
#